data_AF-A0A9D4J9E6-F1
#
_entry.id   AF-A0A9D4J9E6-F1
#
_cell.length_a   1.000
_cell.length_b   1.000
_cell.length_c   1.000
_cell.angle_alpha   90.00
_cell.angle_beta   90.00
_cell.angle_gamma   90.00
#
_symmetry.space_group_name_H-M   'P 1'
#
loop_
_entity.id
_entity.type
_entity.pdbx_description
1 polymer ?
#
loop_
_entity_poly.entity_id
_entity_poly.type
_entity_poly.pdbx_seq_one_letter_code
_entity_poly.pdbx_strand_id
1 'polypeptide(L)'
;MDTAMSWKRLLPLMIVVTVYLCLGALVFQFIEGKPELQRREDLRNLIRTFIENNTCISHKELAAFIDAISSETTFAQGTLQGTNVSTRWDFSGSFSFVVTVATTIGYGNLAPHTGIGKVVVIAYALIGIPLTFLMLQ
;
A
#
# COMPACT_ATOMS: atom_id res chain seq x y z
N MET A 1 13.85 -31.97 -26.71
CA MET A 1 13.65 -31.04 -25.57
C MET A 1 12.60 -30.05 -26.04
N ASP A 2 11.34 -30.45 -26.01
CA ASP A 2 10.22 -29.61 -26.42
C ASP A 2 9.25 -29.48 -25.25
N THR A 3 9.62 -28.66 -24.27
CA THR A 3 8.69 -28.16 -23.25
C THR A 3 8.29 -26.73 -23.58
N ALA A 4 7.99 -26.46 -24.86
CA ALA A 4 7.28 -25.23 -25.21
C ALA A 4 5.83 -25.40 -24.74
N MET A 5 5.51 -24.83 -23.57
CA MET A 5 4.16 -24.80 -23.05
C MET A 5 3.23 -24.19 -24.11
N SER A 6 2.28 -24.98 -24.62
CA SER A 6 1.37 -24.54 -25.68
C SER A 6 0.64 -23.28 -25.25
N TRP A 7 0.66 -22.22 -26.07
CA TRP A 7 -0.01 -20.93 -25.82
C TRP A 7 -1.49 -21.05 -25.39
N LYS A 8 -2.14 -22.16 -25.77
CA LYS A 8 -3.50 -22.54 -25.36
C LYS A 8 -3.65 -22.79 -23.86
N ARG A 9 -2.56 -23.16 -23.16
CA ARG A 9 -2.51 -23.35 -21.69
C ARG A 9 -2.14 -22.04 -20.97
N LEU A 10 -1.41 -21.14 -21.63
CA LEU A 10 -1.04 -19.85 -21.06
C LEU A 10 -2.24 -18.90 -20.97
N LEU A 11 -3.11 -18.89 -21.99
CA LEU A 11 -4.31 -18.04 -22.00
C LEU A 11 -5.22 -18.18 -20.76
N PRO A 12 -5.67 -19.39 -20.36
CA PRO A 12 -6.49 -19.53 -19.16
C PRO A 12 -5.73 -19.16 -17.89
N LEU A 13 -4.42 -19.45 -17.82
CA LEU A 13 -3.59 -19.08 -16.67
C LEU A 13 -3.46 -17.56 -16.52
N MET A 14 -3.27 -16.84 -17.63
CA MET A 14 -3.26 -15.37 -17.66
C MET A 14 -4.57 -14.79 -17.14
N ILE A 15 -5.71 -15.34 -17.57
CA ILE A 15 -7.03 -14.90 -17.09
C ILE A 15 -7.16 -15.13 -15.57
N VAL A 16 -6.77 -16.31 -15.08
CA VAL A 16 -6.82 -16.63 -13.65
C VAL A 16 -5.93 -15.68 -12.85
N VAL A 17 -4.71 -15.40 -13.31
CA VAL A 17 -3.79 -14.46 -12.66
C VAL A 17 -4.36 -13.04 -12.67
N THR A 18 -4.91 -12.57 -13.79
CA THR A 18 -5.51 -11.24 -13.87
C THR A 18 -6.70 -11.11 -12.90
N VAL A 19 -7.60 -12.10 -12.86
CA VAL A 19 -8.72 -12.11 -11.92
C VAL A 19 -8.23 -12.12 -10.47
N TYR A 20 -7.21 -12.94 -10.17
CA TYR A 20 -6.59 -13.01 -8.85
C TYR A 20 -6.02 -11.66 -8.40
N LEU A 21 -5.29 -10.97 -9.27
CA LEU A 21 -4.74 -9.64 -9.01
C LEU A 21 -5.85 -8.59 -8.81
N CYS A 22 -6.88 -8.59 -9.65
CA CYS A 22 -8.01 -7.66 -9.51
C CYS A 22 -8.77 -7.87 -8.19
N LEU A 23 -9.02 -9.12 -7.80
CA LEU A 23 -9.65 -9.45 -6.52
C LEU A 23 -8.77 -9.01 -5.34
N GLY A 24 -7.46 -9.28 -5.40
CA GLY A 24 -6.51 -8.79 -4.41
C GLY A 24 -6.57 -7.27 -4.27
N ALA A 25 -6.53 -6.54 -5.38
CA ALA A 25 -6.59 -5.08 -5.39
C ALA A 25 -7.86 -4.56 -4.70
N LEU A 26 -9.04 -5.12 -5.01
CA LEU A 26 -10.30 -4.74 -4.38
C LEU A 26 -10.32 -5.04 -2.87
N VAL A 27 -9.79 -6.19 -2.46
CA VAL A 27 -9.70 -6.58 -1.05
C VAL A 27 -8.84 -5.60 -0.26
N PHE A 28 -7.64 -5.27 -0.75
CA PHE A 28 -6.75 -4.34 -0.06
C PHE A 28 -7.25 -2.90 -0.09
N GLN A 29 -7.81 -2.46 -1.22
CA GLN A 29 -8.49 -1.16 -1.31
C GLN A 29 -9.57 -1.02 -0.23
N PHE A 30 -10.36 -2.08 -0.01
CA PHE A 30 -11.42 -2.06 1.00
C PHE A 30 -10.89 -2.09 2.44
N ILE A 31 -9.93 -2.98 2.73
CA ILE A 31 -9.41 -3.20 4.08
C ILE A 31 -8.55 -2.01 4.55
N GLU A 32 -7.70 -1.47 3.69
CA GLU A 32 -6.72 -0.45 4.06
C GLU A 32 -7.12 0.97 3.67
N GLY A 33 -8.07 1.15 2.74
CA GLY A 33 -8.49 2.47 2.27
C GLY A 33 -9.07 3.36 3.36
N LYS A 34 -10.11 2.90 4.08
CA LYS A 34 -10.71 3.72 5.15
C LYS A 34 -9.73 3.98 6.30
N PRO A 35 -8.98 2.99 6.82
CA PRO A 35 -8.00 3.23 7.88
C PRO A 35 -6.86 4.18 7.48
N GLU A 36 -6.42 4.17 6.21
CA GLU A 36 -5.45 5.15 5.71
C GLU A 36 -6.01 6.57 5.77
N LEU A 37 -7.25 6.78 5.30
CA LEU A 37 -7.89 8.09 5.35
C LEU A 37 -7.97 8.64 6.77
N GLN A 38 -8.31 7.79 7.75
CA GLN A 38 -8.35 8.19 9.15
C GLN A 38 -6.97 8.61 9.66
N ARG A 39 -5.93 7.78 9.47
CA ARG A 39 -4.55 8.12 9.90
C ARG A 39 -4.05 9.43 9.32
N ARG A 40 -4.37 9.67 8.05
CA ARG A 40 -4.03 10.91 7.35
C ARG A 40 -4.74 12.12 7.91
N GLU A 41 -6.00 11.98 8.29
CA GLU A 41 -6.73 13.07 8.91
C GLU A 41 -6.22 13.35 10.33
N ASP A 42 -5.91 12.30 11.11
CA ASP A 42 -5.29 12.44 12.43
C ASP A 42 -3.93 13.16 12.33
N LEU A 43 -3.10 12.79 11.35
CA LEU A 43 -1.81 13.44 11.09
C LEU A 43 -1.99 14.89 10.62
N ARG A 44 -2.98 15.16 9.76
CA ARG A 44 -3.31 16.53 9.33
C ARG A 44 -3.71 17.40 10.52
N ASN A 45 -4.54 16.87 11.41
CA ASN A 45 -4.96 17.57 12.63
C ASN A 45 -3.77 17.82 13.55
N LEU A 46 -2.89 16.83 13.73
CA LEU A 46 -1.65 16.98 14.49
C LEU A 46 -0.76 18.09 13.92
N ILE A 47 -0.58 18.14 12.60
CA ILE A 47 0.17 19.20 11.92
C ILE A 47 -0.48 20.57 12.14
N ARG A 48 -1.80 20.70 11.95
CA ARG A 48 -2.51 21.97 12.17
C ARG A 48 -2.37 22.46 13.60
N THR A 49 -2.68 21.60 14.58
CA THR A 49 -2.57 21.94 16.00
C THR A 49 -1.14 22.32 16.39
N PHE A 50 -0.14 21.64 15.82
CA PHE A 50 1.26 21.98 16.08
C PHE A 50 1.62 23.38 15.57
N ILE A 51 1.19 23.75 14.36
CA ILE A 51 1.46 25.06 13.75
C ILE A 51 0.72 26.19 14.48
N GLU A 52 -0.55 25.97 14.83
CA GLU A 52 -1.41 27.01 15.41
C GLU A 52 -1.07 27.32 16.88
N ASN A 53 -0.72 26.30 17.67
CA ASN A 53 -0.58 26.46 19.12
C ASN A 53 0.85 26.73 19.61
N ASN A 54 1.86 26.59 18.76
CA ASN A 54 3.26 26.66 19.20
C ASN A 54 4.01 27.81 18.54
N THR A 55 4.04 28.96 19.21
CA THR A 55 4.90 30.10 18.85
C THR A 55 6.34 29.94 19.37
N CYS A 56 6.52 29.19 20.46
CA CYS A 56 7.82 28.82 21.02
C CYS A 56 7.85 27.30 21.21
N ILE A 57 8.71 26.60 20.46
CA ILE A 57 8.75 25.14 20.41
C ILE A 57 9.91 24.62 21.27
N SER A 58 9.63 23.74 22.24
CA SER A 58 10.69 23.05 22.98
C SER A 58 11.31 21.93 22.13
N HIS A 59 12.57 21.55 22.44
CA HIS A 59 13.23 20.44 21.74
C HIS A 59 12.45 19.11 21.84
N LYS A 60 11.74 18.88 22.96
CA LYS A 60 10.96 17.66 23.18
C LYS A 60 9.71 17.61 22.29
N GLU A 61 8.99 18.73 22.18
CA GLU A 61 7.81 18.83 21.31
C GLU A 61 8.20 18.75 19.84
N LEU A 62 9.29 19.40 19.44
CA LEU A 62 9.81 19.29 18.08
C LEU A 62 10.19 17.84 17.75
N ALA A 63 10.87 17.14 18.67
CA ALA A 63 11.24 15.74 18.46
C ALA A 63 10.00 14.83 18.33
N ALA A 64 8.99 15.01 19.19
CA ALA A 64 7.74 14.26 19.11
C ALA A 64 6.97 14.53 17.81
N PHE A 65 6.97 15.78 17.34
CA PHE A 65 6.36 16.16 16.07
C PHE A 65 7.09 15.53 14.88
N ILE A 66 8.43 15.59 14.85
CA ILE A 66 9.25 14.96 13.81
C ILE A 66 9.00 13.44 13.75
N ASP A 67 8.93 12.79 14.91
CA ASP A 67 8.62 11.36 15.00
C ASP A 67 7.24 11.05 14.40
N ALA A 68 6.22 11.85 14.75
CA ALA A 68 4.86 11.67 14.24
C ALA A 68 4.74 11.87 12.71
N ILE A 69 5.44 12.84 12.11
CA ILE A 69 5.38 13.07 10.65
C ILE A 69 6.23 12.07 9.86
N SER A 70 7.20 11.42 10.51
CA SER A 70 8.10 10.45 9.85
C SER A 70 7.35 9.22 9.33
N SER A 71 6.18 8.91 9.90
CA SER A 71 5.36 7.76 9.50
C SER A 71 4.73 7.93 8.11
N GLU A 72 4.47 9.16 7.66
CA GLU A 72 3.91 9.45 6.33
C GLU A 72 4.51 10.74 5.74
N THR A 73 5.82 10.74 5.49
CA THR A 73 6.58 11.92 5.02
C THR A 73 6.00 12.60 3.79
N THR A 74 5.64 11.85 2.74
CA THR A 74 5.05 12.42 1.51
C THR A 74 3.73 13.13 1.78
N PHE A 75 2.90 12.56 2.64
CA PHE A 75 1.61 13.15 3.01
C PHE A 75 1.79 14.37 3.92
N ALA A 76 2.69 14.29 4.89
CA ALA A 76 3.01 15.38 5.80
C ALA A 76 3.57 16.59 5.02
N GLN A 77 4.53 16.36 4.13
CA GLN A 77 5.10 17.39 3.27
C GLN A 77 4.03 18.04 2.39
N GLY A 78 3.18 17.22 1.76
CA GLY A 78 2.11 17.75 0.93
C GLY A 78 1.13 18.61 1.73
N THR A 79 0.76 18.17 2.93
CA THR A 79 -0.11 18.92 3.85
C THR A 79 0.52 20.25 4.29
N LEU A 80 1.81 20.27 4.62
CA LEU A 80 2.56 21.48 4.98
C LEU A 80 2.65 22.48 3.82
N GLN A 81 2.70 22.00 2.58
CA GLN A 81 2.72 22.83 1.37
C GLN A 81 1.30 23.22 0.89
N GLY A 82 0.24 22.82 1.59
CA GLY A 82 -1.15 23.08 1.20
C GLY A 82 -1.59 22.31 -0.05
N THR A 83 -0.92 21.20 -0.38
CA THR A 83 -1.28 20.34 -1.52
C THR A 83 -2.22 19.21 -1.11
N ASN A 84 -3.15 18.88 -2.00
CA ASN A 84 -4.07 17.77 -1.79
C ASN A 84 -3.40 16.45 -2.19
N VAL A 85 -2.98 15.66 -1.21
CA VAL A 85 -2.40 14.32 -1.42
C VAL A 85 -3.51 13.27 -1.38
N SER A 86 -3.78 12.62 -2.52
CA SER A 86 -4.77 11.54 -2.64
C SER A 86 -4.38 10.28 -1.87
N THR A 87 -5.39 9.47 -1.50
CA THR A 87 -5.19 8.13 -0.91
C THR A 87 -4.31 7.26 -1.80
N ARG A 88 -3.46 6.43 -1.19
CA ARG A 88 -2.61 5.47 -1.90
C ARG A 88 -3.27 4.12 -2.07
N TRP A 89 -4.31 3.84 -1.27
CA TRP A 89 -5.19 2.69 -1.42
C TRP A 89 -6.37 2.99 -2.36
N ASP A 90 -6.08 3.60 -3.51
CA ASP A 90 -6.99 3.58 -4.66
C ASP A 90 -6.80 2.27 -5.45
N PHE A 91 -7.61 2.03 -6.49
CA PHE A 91 -7.52 0.78 -7.25
C PHE A 91 -6.13 0.60 -7.88
N SER A 92 -5.55 1.67 -8.43
CA SER A 92 -4.24 1.63 -9.09
C SER A 92 -3.10 1.33 -8.11
N GLY A 93 -3.09 1.99 -6.95
CA GLY A 93 -2.13 1.73 -5.89
C GLY A 93 -2.28 0.33 -5.31
N SER A 94 -3.51 -0.12 -5.08
CA SER A 94 -3.81 -1.47 -4.57
C SER A 94 -3.41 -2.55 -5.57
N PHE A 95 -3.66 -2.33 -6.87
CA PHE A 95 -3.25 -3.23 -7.95
C PHE A 95 -1.73 -3.32 -8.04
N SER A 96 -1.05 -2.18 -8.02
CA SER A 96 0.42 -2.13 -8.01
C SER A 96 0.98 -2.87 -6.80
N PHE A 97 0.40 -2.67 -5.61
CA PHE A 97 0.78 -3.38 -4.40
C PHE A 97 0.67 -4.90 -4.57
N VAL A 98 -0.50 -5.42 -4.97
CA VAL A 98 -0.69 -6.88 -5.06
C VAL A 98 0.15 -7.54 -6.16
N VAL A 99 0.46 -6.81 -7.25
CA VAL A 99 1.42 -7.25 -8.27
C VAL A 99 2.82 -7.38 -7.65
N THR A 100 3.28 -6.38 -6.90
CA THR A 100 4.61 -6.42 -6.27
C THR A 100 4.74 -7.51 -5.20
N VAL A 101 3.63 -7.84 -4.52
CA VAL A 101 3.59 -8.96 -3.56
C VAL A 101 3.69 -10.30 -4.30
N ALA A 102 2.87 -10.52 -5.33
CA ALA A 102 2.85 -11.78 -6.09
C ALA A 102 4.18 -12.04 -6.82
N THR A 103 4.81 -10.97 -7.33
CA THR A 103 6.12 -11.04 -8.01
C THR A 103 7.31 -11.00 -7.05
N THR A 104 7.09 -10.87 -5.73
CA THR A 104 8.12 -10.75 -4.71
C THR A 104 9.06 -9.54 -4.85
N ILE A 105 8.68 -8.53 -5.64
CA ILE A 105 9.46 -7.29 -5.81
C ILE A 105 9.44 -6.47 -4.51
N GLY A 106 8.26 -6.25 -3.95
CA GLY A 106 8.08 -5.57 -2.67
C GLY A 106 8.78 -4.21 -2.52
N TYR A 107 8.39 -3.18 -3.28
CA TYR A 107 9.00 -1.84 -3.19
C TYR A 107 8.96 -1.19 -1.79
N GLY A 108 8.04 -1.62 -0.93
CA GLY A 108 7.90 -1.10 0.45
C GLY A 108 7.34 0.32 0.53
N ASN A 109 7.00 0.94 -0.60
CA ASN A 109 6.38 2.25 -0.60
C ASN A 109 4.95 2.16 -0.02
N LEU A 110 4.15 1.18 -0.43
CA LEU A 110 2.78 0.92 0.06
C LEU A 110 2.75 -0.42 0.80
N ALA A 111 2.24 -0.43 2.02
CA ALA A 111 2.16 -1.63 2.85
C ALA A 111 0.92 -1.58 3.76
N PRO A 112 0.30 -2.73 4.09
CA PRO A 112 -0.86 -2.77 4.97
C PRO A 112 -0.46 -2.41 6.40
N HIS A 113 -1.18 -1.47 6.99
CA HIS A 113 -0.95 -1.05 8.37
C HIS A 113 -1.89 -1.76 9.34
N THR A 114 -3.06 -2.19 8.89
CA THR A 114 -4.03 -2.89 9.75
C THR A 114 -3.56 -4.30 10.08
N GLY A 115 -3.91 -4.79 11.27
CA GLY A 115 -3.61 -6.18 11.65
C GLY A 115 -4.24 -7.20 10.68
N ILE A 116 -5.48 -6.93 10.24
CA ILE A 116 -6.19 -7.76 9.26
C ILE A 116 -5.47 -7.75 7.92
N GLY A 117 -5.10 -6.57 7.40
CA GLY A 117 -4.37 -6.43 6.13
C GLY A 117 -3.03 -7.18 6.14
N LYS A 118 -2.32 -7.17 7.27
CA LYS A 118 -1.08 -7.95 7.46
C LYS A 118 -1.31 -9.46 7.39
N VAL A 119 -2.38 -9.98 7.98
CA VAL A 119 -2.72 -11.41 7.88
C VAL A 119 -3.14 -11.76 6.46
N VAL A 120 -3.96 -10.92 5.83
CA VAL A 120 -4.46 -11.12 4.47
C VAL A 120 -3.32 -11.10 3.44
N VAL A 121 -2.33 -10.21 3.57
CA VAL A 121 -1.18 -10.20 2.64
C VAL A 121 -0.32 -11.45 2.76
N ILE A 122 -0.17 -12.02 3.95
CA ILE A 122 0.56 -13.28 4.12
C ILE A 122 -0.19 -14.40 3.39
N ALA A 123 -1.50 -14.54 3.63
CA ALA A 123 -2.32 -15.54 2.95
C ALA A 123 -2.33 -15.34 1.42
N TYR A 124 -2.42 -14.09 0.97
CA TYR A 124 -2.36 -13.72 -0.45
C TYR A 124 -0.99 -14.06 -1.07
N ALA A 125 0.12 -13.81 -0.38
CA ALA A 125 1.44 -14.13 -0.89
C ALA A 125 1.64 -15.65 -1.08
N LEU A 126 1.12 -16.47 -0.15
CA LEU A 126 1.22 -17.93 -0.21
C LEU A 126 0.56 -18.54 -1.46
N ILE A 127 -0.48 -17.90 -2.00
CA ILE A 127 -1.18 -18.34 -3.21
C ILE A 127 -0.59 -17.63 -4.45
N GLY A 128 -0.31 -16.34 -4.34
CA GLY A 128 0.16 -15.51 -5.46
C GLY A 128 1.54 -15.91 -5.98
N ILE A 129 2.49 -16.20 -5.09
CA ILE A 129 3.87 -16.54 -5.48
C ILE A 129 3.91 -17.84 -6.32
N PRO A 130 3.28 -18.96 -5.90
CA PRO A 130 3.20 -20.15 -6.73
C PRO A 130 2.49 -19.91 -8.08
N LEU A 131 1.41 -19.12 -8.10
CA LEU A 131 0.71 -18.80 -9.35
C LEU A 131 1.59 -18.00 -10.32
N THR A 132 2.32 -17.00 -9.83
CA THR A 132 3.26 -16.23 -10.65
C THR A 132 4.42 -17.07 -11.13
N PHE A 133 4.94 -17.99 -10.30
CA PHE A 133 5.98 -18.94 -10.70
C PHE A 133 5.49 -19.87 -11.83
N LEU A 134 4.28 -20.41 -11.73
CA LEU A 134 3.67 -21.24 -12.77
C LEU A 134 3.43 -20.49 -14.10
N MET A 135 3.19 -19.18 -14.03
CA MET A 135 3.04 -18.32 -15.21
C MET A 135 4.36 -18.05 -15.93
N LEU A 136 5.47 -18.03 -15.18
CA LEU A 136 6.81 -17.73 -15.69
C LEU A 136 7.53 -18.96 -16.28
N GLN A 137 7.24 -20.15 -15.75
CA GLN A 137 7.79 -21.43 -16.22
C GLN A 137 7.29 -21.78 -17.62
#